data_AF-A0AAD7GRC5-F1
#
_entry.id   AF-A0AAD7GRC5-F1
#
_cell.length_a   1.000
_cell.length_b   1.000
_cell.length_c   1.000
_cell.angle_alpha   90.00
_cell.angle_beta   90.00
_cell.angle_gamma   90.00
#
_symmetry.space_group_name_H-M   'P 1'
#
loop_
_entity.id
_entity.type
_entity.pdbx_description
1 polymer ?
#
loop_
_entity_poly.entity_id
_entity_poly.type
_entity_poly.pdbx_seq_one_letter_code
_entity_poly.pdbx_strand_id
1 'polypeptide(L)'
;MFTHLACRLCTIDNWTTWRNVEGQTTAIRNHLKSGEHGKLWHDMVVLQKLKGWETLGTAYKDTSSGEHKEFLLPGFYTRLVKWIAVDDQALNVVDCPELRDLLLFIGAQLEDEDIPHRTKLGQLISTRFQVDPGTSGLCWLDFVGITTKHYVPGPPKLT
;
A
#
# COMPACT_ATOMS: atom_id res chain seq x y z
N MET A 1 -3.85 -13.02 14.26
CA MET A 1 -4.12 -12.67 12.85
C MET A 1 -5.46 -11.94 12.82
N PHE A 2 -5.58 -10.78 12.19
CA PHE A 2 -6.88 -10.09 12.11
C PHE A 2 -7.79 -10.84 11.14
N THR A 3 -9.03 -11.09 11.57
CA THR A 3 -10.00 -11.89 10.81
C THR A 3 -10.80 -11.07 9.80
N HIS A 4 -10.84 -9.75 9.99
CA HIS A 4 -11.64 -8.84 9.18
C HIS A 4 -10.88 -7.54 8.89
N LEU A 5 -11.27 -6.89 7.80
CA LEU A 5 -10.86 -5.58 7.32
C LEU A 5 -12.10 -4.67 7.34
N ALA A 6 -11.93 -3.38 7.62
CA ALA A 6 -13.02 -2.41 7.61
C ALA A 6 -12.59 -1.18 6.83
N CYS A 7 -13.52 -0.56 6.10
CA CYS A 7 -13.25 0.70 5.44
C CYS A 7 -13.33 1.83 6.46
N ARG A 8 -12.18 2.45 6.76
CA ARG A 8 -12.09 3.60 7.67
C ARG A 8 -12.77 4.86 7.12
N LEU A 9 -12.94 4.95 5.80
CA LEU A 9 -13.54 6.13 5.16
C LEU A 9 -15.06 6.17 5.34
N CYS A 10 -15.69 5.02 5.62
CA CYS A 10 -17.13 4.96 5.87
C CYS A 10 -17.52 5.80 7.09
N THR A 11 -18.70 6.42 7.02
CA THR A 11 -19.33 7.06 8.19
C THR A 11 -19.62 6.02 9.27
N ILE A 12 -19.65 6.45 10.54
CA ILE A 12 -19.83 5.57 11.71
C ILE A 12 -21.07 4.67 11.58
N ASP A 13 -22.12 5.16 10.92
CA ASP A 13 -23.40 4.46 10.79
C ASP A 13 -23.45 3.47 9.60
N ASN A 14 -22.46 3.47 8.70
CA ASN A 14 -22.49 2.68 7.45
C ASN A 14 -21.15 1.99 7.15
N TRP A 15 -20.58 1.29 8.13
CA TRP A 15 -19.30 0.59 7.95
C TRP A 15 -19.42 -0.56 6.96
N THR A 16 -18.49 -0.60 5.99
CA THR A 16 -18.29 -1.79 5.17
C THR A 16 -17.11 -2.60 5.70
N THR A 17 -17.32 -3.90 5.90
CA THR A 17 -16.29 -4.83 6.39
C THR A 17 -16.15 -6.04 5.48
N TRP A 18 -14.94 -6.60 5.42
CA TRP A 18 -14.62 -7.81 4.65
C TRP A 18 -13.89 -8.80 5.53
N ARG A 19 -14.01 -10.09 5.22
CA ARG A 19 -13.14 -11.10 5.82
C ARG A 19 -11.72 -10.92 5.27
N ASN A 20 -10.72 -10.99 6.13
CA ASN A 20 -9.31 -10.89 5.71
C ASN A 20 -8.83 -12.21 5.09
N VAL A 21 -9.20 -12.43 3.83
CA VAL A 21 -8.82 -13.59 3.01
C VAL A 21 -8.25 -13.10 1.67
N GLU A 22 -7.60 -13.99 0.93
CA GLU A 22 -7.09 -13.69 -0.40
C GLU A 22 -8.22 -13.30 -1.37
N GLY A 23 -7.92 -12.39 -2.31
CA GLY A 23 -8.85 -11.96 -3.35
C GLY A 23 -9.80 -10.81 -2.99
N GLN A 24 -9.71 -10.24 -1.79
CA GLN A 24 -10.60 -9.16 -1.36
C GLN A 24 -10.29 -7.79 -1.97
N THR A 25 -9.12 -7.63 -2.58
CA THR A 25 -8.64 -6.37 -3.17
C THR A 25 -9.65 -5.78 -4.17
N THR A 26 -10.29 -6.62 -4.99
CA THR A 26 -11.29 -6.18 -5.96
C THR A 26 -12.55 -5.65 -5.29
N ALA A 27 -13.05 -6.34 -4.26
CA ALA A 27 -14.24 -5.93 -3.52
C ALA A 27 -14.02 -4.60 -2.78
N ILE A 28 -12.85 -4.45 -2.13
CA ILE A 28 -12.44 -3.21 -1.46
C ILE A 28 -12.31 -2.08 -2.49
N ARG A 29 -11.63 -2.32 -3.62
CA ARG A 29 -11.46 -1.31 -4.68
C ARG A 29 -12.79 -0.85 -5.27
N ASN A 30 -13.72 -1.77 -5.50
CA ASN A 30 -15.05 -1.42 -6.00
C ASN A 30 -15.82 -0.57 -4.99
N HIS A 31 -15.70 -0.89 -3.69
CA HIS A 31 -16.27 -0.06 -2.63
C HIS A 31 -15.67 1.35 -2.62
N LEU A 32 -14.34 1.49 -2.67
CA LEU A 32 -13.67 2.81 -2.65
C LEU A 32 -14.00 3.67 -3.88
N LYS A 33 -14.21 3.04 -5.04
CA LYS A 33 -14.67 3.71 -6.26
C LYS A 33 -16.13 4.17 -6.18
N SER A 34 -16.90 3.60 -5.26
CA SER A 34 -18.33 3.88 -5.10
C SER A 34 -18.62 4.88 -3.98
N GLY A 35 -19.81 5.47 -4.01
CA GLY A 35 -20.32 6.31 -2.92
C GLY A 35 -19.48 7.57 -2.67
N GLU A 36 -19.26 7.88 -1.38
CA GLU A 36 -18.63 9.13 -0.92
C GLU A 36 -17.10 9.11 -1.02
N HIS A 37 -16.49 7.96 -1.31
CA HIS A 37 -15.03 7.80 -1.30
C HIS A 37 -14.39 7.95 -2.68
N GLY A 38 -15.19 7.90 -3.76
CA GLY A 38 -14.68 7.85 -5.14
C GLY A 38 -13.76 9.00 -5.52
N LYS A 39 -14.05 10.24 -5.08
CA LYS A 39 -13.21 11.41 -5.34
C LYS A 39 -11.87 11.30 -4.63
N LEU A 40 -11.91 11.04 -3.32
CA LEU A 40 -10.71 10.83 -2.52
C LEU A 40 -9.88 9.67 -3.07
N TRP A 41 -10.55 8.64 -3.59
CA TRP A 41 -9.88 7.53 -4.23
C TRP A 41 -9.16 7.96 -5.51
N HIS A 42 -9.85 8.65 -6.40
CA HIS A 42 -9.26 9.17 -7.63
C HIS A 42 -8.04 10.06 -7.37
N ASP A 43 -8.20 11.07 -6.51
CA ASP A 43 -7.13 12.04 -6.19
C ASP A 43 -5.87 11.32 -5.68
N MET A 44 -6.05 10.30 -4.84
CA MET A 44 -4.95 9.51 -4.28
C MET A 44 -4.25 8.63 -5.31
N VAL A 45 -5.00 7.94 -6.18
CA VAL A 45 -4.42 7.12 -7.25
C VAL A 45 -3.56 7.97 -8.17
N VAL A 46 -4.05 9.15 -8.55
CA VAL A 46 -3.32 10.10 -9.42
C VAL A 46 -2.10 10.68 -8.71
N LEU A 47 -2.26 11.22 -7.50
CA LEU A 47 -1.18 11.85 -6.74
C LEU A 47 0.02 10.92 -6.54
N GLN A 48 -0.26 9.63 -6.35
CA GLN A 48 0.75 8.64 -5.94
C GLN A 48 1.19 7.75 -7.11
N LYS A 49 0.64 7.99 -8.31
CA LYS A 49 0.88 7.23 -9.53
C LYS A 49 0.68 5.71 -9.32
N LEU A 50 -0.42 5.36 -8.65
CA LEU A 50 -0.78 3.96 -8.36
C LEU A 50 -1.37 3.27 -9.58
N LYS A 51 -1.45 1.92 -9.57
CA LYS A 51 -1.97 1.12 -10.69
C LYS A 51 -3.22 1.73 -11.33
N GLY A 52 -3.12 2.03 -12.63
CA GLY A 52 -4.24 2.56 -13.42
C GLY A 52 -4.40 4.09 -13.37
N TRP A 53 -3.51 4.83 -12.71
CA TRP A 53 -3.51 6.30 -12.68
C TRP A 53 -3.43 6.92 -14.07
N GLU A 54 -2.78 6.25 -15.03
CA GLU A 54 -2.63 6.70 -16.41
C GLU A 54 -3.98 6.89 -17.10
N THR A 55 -4.96 6.06 -16.73
CA THR A 55 -6.34 6.12 -17.25
C THR A 55 -7.20 7.17 -16.54
N LEU A 56 -6.71 7.72 -15.42
CA LEU A 56 -7.45 8.63 -14.55
C LEU A 56 -6.93 10.07 -14.60
N GLY A 57 -5.68 10.29 -15.00
CA GLY A 57 -5.03 11.60 -15.02
C GLY A 57 -5.10 12.30 -16.38
N THR A 58 -5.54 13.55 -16.41
CA THR A 58 -5.24 14.47 -17.52
C THR A 58 -3.75 14.82 -17.50
N ALA A 59 -3.00 14.23 -18.44
CA ALA A 59 -1.67 14.64 -18.92
C ALA A 59 -0.71 15.26 -17.86
N TYR A 60 -0.29 14.49 -16.86
CA TYR A 60 0.88 14.86 -16.06
C TYR A 60 2.16 14.43 -16.82
N LYS A 61 2.90 15.40 -17.36
CA LYS A 61 4.20 15.14 -18.00
C LYS A 61 5.24 14.86 -16.91
N ASP A 62 5.65 13.60 -16.81
CA ASP A 62 6.73 13.21 -15.92
C ASP A 62 8.05 13.86 -16.37
N THR A 63 8.67 14.61 -15.48
CA THR A 63 9.96 15.29 -15.71
C THR A 63 11.08 14.71 -14.85
N SER A 64 10.89 13.52 -14.25
CA SER A 64 11.98 12.86 -13.53
C SER A 64 13.01 12.36 -14.53
N SER A 65 14.09 13.14 -14.72
CA SER A 65 15.30 12.69 -15.37
C SER A 65 15.81 11.44 -14.64
N GLY A 66 16.14 10.41 -15.41
CA GLY A 66 16.69 9.15 -14.92
C GLY A 66 18.13 9.29 -14.43
N GLU A 67 18.38 10.18 -13.47
CA GLU A 67 19.66 10.23 -12.78
C GLU A 67 19.80 8.95 -11.95
N HIS A 68 20.78 8.13 -12.34
CA HIS A 68 21.14 6.92 -11.63
C HIS A 68 21.85 7.32 -10.33
N LYS A 69 21.07 7.53 -9.26
CA LYS A 69 21.62 7.77 -7.92
C LYS A 69 22.43 6.56 -7.48
N GLU A 70 23.50 6.80 -6.73
CA GLU A 70 24.26 5.74 -6.06
C GLU A 70 23.33 4.87 -5.20
N PHE A 71 23.71 3.60 -5.06
CA PHE A 71 22.94 2.66 -4.26
C PHE A 71 22.98 3.08 -2.78
N LEU A 72 21.79 3.25 -2.19
CA LEU A 72 21.62 3.50 -0.77
C LEU A 72 20.47 2.64 -0.28
N LEU A 73 20.65 1.97 0.86
CA LEU A 73 19.63 1.08 1.44
C LEU A 73 18.26 1.77 1.64
N PRO A 74 18.17 3.02 2.14
CA PRO A 74 16.89 3.75 2.18
C PRO A 74 16.27 3.98 0.80
N GLY A 75 17.11 4.19 -0.22
CA GLY A 75 16.69 4.34 -1.61
C GLY A 75 16.13 3.04 -2.18
N PHE A 76 16.76 1.91 -1.86
CA PHE A 76 16.26 0.57 -2.18
C PHE A 76 14.88 0.32 -1.57
N TYR A 77 14.69 0.57 -0.27
CA TYR A 77 13.39 0.41 0.41
C TYR A 77 12.30 1.28 -0.22
N THR A 78 12.62 2.53 -0.54
CA THR A 78 11.67 3.44 -1.18
C THR A 78 11.21 2.90 -2.53
N ARG A 79 12.13 2.38 -3.35
CA ARG A 79 11.82 1.80 -4.66
C ARG A 79 11.03 0.50 -4.53
N LEU A 80 11.41 -0.37 -3.59
CA LEU A 80 10.73 -1.64 -3.35
C LEU A 80 9.28 -1.42 -2.88
N VAL A 81 9.05 -0.55 -1.89
CA VAL A 81 7.71 -0.16 -1.44
C VAL A 81 6.88 0.42 -2.59
N LYS A 82 7.47 1.27 -3.42
CA LYS A 82 6.79 1.84 -4.58
C LYS A 82 6.41 0.77 -5.59
N TRP A 83 7.31 -0.14 -5.94
CA TRP A 83 7.03 -1.22 -6.89
C TRP A 83 5.88 -2.11 -6.40
N ILE A 84 5.91 -2.49 -5.13
CA ILE A 84 4.84 -3.28 -4.50
C ILE A 84 3.49 -2.57 -4.60
N ALA A 85 3.44 -1.29 -4.24
CA ALA A 85 2.21 -0.51 -4.25
C ALA A 85 1.68 -0.21 -5.66
N VAL A 86 2.58 0.10 -6.61
CA VAL A 86 2.21 0.45 -7.99
C VAL A 86 1.65 -0.75 -8.73
N ASP A 87 2.16 -1.96 -8.48
CA ASP A 87 1.73 -3.14 -9.24
C ASP A 87 0.85 -4.13 -8.46
N ASP A 88 0.46 -3.79 -7.23
CA ASP A 88 -0.39 -4.63 -6.37
C ASP A 88 0.26 -6.00 -6.11
N GLN A 89 1.58 -5.98 -5.90
CA GLN A 89 2.35 -7.19 -5.66
C GLN A 89 2.08 -7.74 -4.26
N ALA A 90 2.07 -9.06 -4.15
CA ALA A 90 1.87 -9.71 -2.87
C ALA A 90 3.07 -9.48 -1.94
N LEU A 91 2.84 -9.19 -0.66
CA LEU A 91 3.93 -8.92 0.29
C LEU A 91 4.87 -10.10 0.53
N ASN A 92 4.42 -11.32 0.26
CA ASN A 92 5.26 -12.52 0.34
C ASN A 92 6.21 -12.64 -0.85
N VAL A 93 6.09 -11.82 -1.90
CA VAL A 93 6.99 -11.87 -3.06
C VAL A 93 8.44 -11.62 -2.65
N VAL A 94 8.68 -10.78 -1.62
CA VAL A 94 10.04 -10.51 -1.10
C VAL A 94 10.60 -11.64 -0.22
N ASP A 95 9.78 -12.64 0.10
CA ASP A 95 10.23 -13.87 0.76
C ASP A 95 10.52 -14.99 -0.27
N CYS A 96 10.32 -14.75 -1.58
CA CYS A 96 10.63 -15.69 -2.66
C CYS A 96 12.16 -15.84 -2.83
N PRO A 97 12.73 -17.05 -2.70
CA PRO A 97 14.17 -17.29 -2.83
C PRO A 97 14.74 -16.85 -4.18
N GLU A 98 14.01 -17.10 -5.27
CA GLU A 98 14.45 -16.78 -6.63
C GLU A 98 14.50 -15.26 -6.86
N LEU A 99 13.57 -14.50 -6.29
CA LEU A 99 13.63 -13.04 -6.32
C LEU A 99 14.79 -12.51 -5.47
N ARG A 100 15.04 -13.10 -4.30
CA ARG A 100 16.15 -12.72 -3.43
C ARG A 100 17.49 -12.96 -4.10
N ASP A 101 17.68 -14.14 -4.69
CA ASP A 101 18.87 -14.47 -5.46
C ASP A 101 19.09 -13.48 -6.62
N LEU A 102 18.03 -13.16 -7.37
CA LEU A 102 18.09 -12.15 -8.42
C LEU A 102 18.51 -10.76 -7.88
N LEU A 103 17.95 -10.33 -6.75
CA LEU A 103 18.27 -9.03 -6.14
C LEU A 103 19.72 -8.97 -5.64
N LEU A 104 20.23 -10.05 -5.07
CA LEU A 104 21.62 -10.17 -4.63
C LEU A 104 22.59 -10.22 -5.83
N PHE A 105 22.20 -10.92 -6.91
CA PHE A 105 22.99 -10.98 -8.14
C PHE A 105 23.18 -9.59 -8.78
N ILE A 106 22.14 -8.75 -8.79
CA ILE A 106 22.22 -7.40 -9.37
C ILE A 106 22.81 -6.36 -8.39
N GLY A 107 22.73 -6.61 -7.09
CA GLY A 107 23.12 -5.67 -6.04
C GLY A 107 24.46 -6.05 -5.42
N ALA A 108 25.57 -5.62 -6.03
CA ALA A 108 26.92 -5.95 -5.55
C ALA A 108 27.24 -5.52 -4.09
N GLN A 109 26.42 -4.65 -3.50
CA GLN A 109 26.54 -4.15 -2.11
C GLN A 109 25.36 -4.57 -1.22
N LEU A 110 24.45 -5.42 -1.70
CA LEU A 110 23.24 -5.84 -1.00
C LEU A 110 23.51 -7.18 -0.30
N GLU A 111 23.24 -7.24 1.00
CA GLU A 111 23.23 -8.50 1.76
C GLU A 111 21.80 -9.06 1.88
N ASP A 112 21.63 -10.36 2.19
CA ASP A 112 20.27 -10.95 2.28
C ASP A 112 19.46 -10.30 3.41
N GLU A 113 20.16 -9.90 4.49
CA GLU A 113 19.63 -9.19 5.64
C GLU A 113 19.11 -7.79 5.28
N ASP A 114 19.67 -7.18 4.23
CA ASP A 114 19.19 -5.90 3.72
C ASP A 114 17.84 -6.05 3.01
N ILE A 115 17.48 -7.23 2.50
CA ILE A 115 16.21 -7.47 1.82
C ILE A 115 15.09 -7.65 2.85
N PRO A 116 14.15 -6.70 2.96
CA PRO A 116 13.16 -6.73 4.02
C PRO A 116 12.22 -7.92 3.83
N HIS A 117 12.04 -8.71 4.89
CA HIS A 117 10.97 -9.70 4.95
C HIS A 117 9.59 -9.05 4.93
N ARG A 118 8.56 -9.83 4.60
CA ARG A 118 7.15 -9.35 4.52
C ARG A 118 6.70 -8.52 5.72
N THR A 119 7.14 -8.85 6.93
CA THR A 119 6.79 -8.11 8.15
C THR A 119 7.37 -6.70 8.15
N LYS A 120 8.66 -6.56 7.83
CA LYS A 120 9.34 -5.27 7.75
C LYS A 120 8.79 -4.45 6.57
N LEU A 121 8.55 -5.10 5.44
CA LEU A 121 7.96 -4.47 4.27
C LEU A 121 6.56 -3.92 4.60
N GLY A 122 5.72 -4.68 5.32
CA GLY A 122 4.42 -4.20 5.79
C GLY A 122 4.52 -2.97 6.71
N GLN A 123 5.54 -2.91 7.57
CA GLN A 123 5.80 -1.72 8.41
C GLN A 123 6.25 -0.52 7.56
N LEU A 124 7.11 -0.74 6.56
CA LEU A 124 7.58 0.32 5.67
C LEU A 124 6.44 0.90 4.85
N ILE A 125 5.55 0.06 4.31
CA ILE A 125 4.32 0.50 3.61
C ILE A 125 3.43 1.27 4.58
N SER A 126 3.19 0.74 5.78
CA SER A 126 2.41 1.44 6.81
C SER A 126 3.00 2.83 7.09
N THR A 127 4.31 2.94 7.25
CA THR A 127 5.01 4.19 7.59
C THR A 127 4.98 5.18 6.43
N ARG A 128 5.30 4.72 5.22
CA ARG A 128 5.37 5.55 4.00
C ARG A 128 4.03 6.22 3.70
N PHE A 129 2.95 5.62 4.18
CA PHE A 129 1.61 6.03 3.89
C PHE A 129 0.74 6.29 5.12
N GLN A 130 1.35 6.45 6.28
CA GLN A 130 0.67 7.03 7.44
C GLN A 130 0.24 8.47 7.08
N VAL A 131 -1.06 8.76 7.22
CA VAL A 131 -1.56 10.14 7.37
C VAL A 131 -1.80 10.37 8.85
N ASP A 132 -1.31 11.50 9.35
CA ASP A 132 -1.46 11.92 10.74
C ASP A 132 -2.91 11.79 11.22
N PRO A 133 -3.16 11.29 12.44
CA PRO A 133 -4.50 11.25 13.03
C PRO A 133 -5.08 12.64 13.35
N GLY A 134 -4.32 13.73 13.16
CA GLY A 134 -4.70 15.10 13.53
C GLY A 134 -5.32 15.98 12.42
N THR A 135 -5.26 15.55 11.16
CA THR A 135 -5.79 16.32 10.03
C THR A 135 -6.47 15.35 9.07
N SER A 136 -7.79 15.20 9.19
CA SER A 136 -8.65 14.43 8.26
C SER A 136 -8.04 13.09 7.84
N GLY A 137 -8.15 12.13 8.75
CA GLY A 137 -7.55 10.80 8.73
C GLY A 137 -7.74 9.97 7.46
N LEU A 138 -6.62 9.54 6.88
CA LEU A 138 -6.55 8.55 5.83
C LEU A 138 -5.54 7.45 6.23
N CYS A 139 -5.97 6.19 6.28
CA CYS A 139 -5.03 5.06 6.37
C CYS A 139 -4.92 4.46 4.98
N TRP A 140 -3.72 4.45 4.41
CA TRP A 140 -3.47 4.01 3.03
C TRP A 140 -3.56 2.51 2.78
N LEU A 141 -3.53 1.72 3.85
CA LEU A 141 -3.56 0.26 3.77
C LEU A 141 -4.94 -0.25 3.40
N ASP A 142 -5.96 0.57 3.68
CA ASP A 142 -7.33 0.36 3.22
C ASP A 142 -7.47 0.63 1.71
N PHE A 143 -6.48 1.30 1.09
CA PHE A 143 -6.60 1.92 -0.23
C PHE A 143 -6.02 1.09 -1.39
N VAL A 144 -4.92 0.38 -1.15
CA VAL A 144 -4.24 -0.48 -2.15
C VAL A 144 -4.71 -1.93 -2.06
N GLY A 145 -5.50 -2.29 -1.03
CA GLY A 145 -5.87 -3.69 -0.75
C GLY A 145 -4.69 -4.56 -0.30
N ILE A 146 -3.59 -3.93 0.14
CA ILE A 146 -2.47 -4.59 0.79
C ILE A 146 -2.79 -4.70 2.29
N THR A 147 -3.02 -5.93 2.74
CA THR A 147 -3.54 -6.29 4.07
C THR A 147 -2.53 -6.08 5.21
N THR A 148 -2.20 -4.85 5.56
CA THR A 148 -1.42 -4.56 6.77
C THR A 148 -2.33 -4.14 7.93
N LYS A 149 -2.68 -5.16 8.71
CA LYS A 149 -2.76 -5.20 10.18
C LYS A 149 -2.64 -3.85 10.93
N HIS A 150 -3.74 -3.12 11.07
CA HIS A 150 -3.92 -2.15 12.15
C HIS A 150 -5.16 -2.47 12.98
N TYR A 151 -5.02 -2.38 14.29
CA TYR A 151 -6.12 -2.49 15.24
C TYR A 151 -6.92 -1.19 15.24
N VAL A 152 -8.21 -1.29 14.93
CA VAL A 152 -9.20 -0.25 15.24
C VAL A 152 -10.04 -0.81 16.38
N PRO A 153 -10.13 -0.14 17.55
CA PRO A 153 -10.99 -0.58 18.63
C PRO A 153 -12.43 -0.70 18.11
N GLY A 154 -13.05 -1.86 18.33
CA GLY A 154 -14.40 -2.15 17.86
C GLY A 154 -15.44 -1.20 18.43
N PRO A 155 -16.63 -1.10 17.81
CA PRO A 155 -17.68 -0.22 18.29
C PRO A 155 -18.02 -0.52 19.76
N PRO A 156 -18.34 0.51 20.57
CA PRO A 156 -18.77 0.30 21.94
C PRO A 156 -19.96 -0.66 21.93
N LYS A 157 -19.85 -1.73 22.72
CA LYS A 157 -20.98 -2.65 22.92
C LYS A 157 -22.11 -1.82 23.52
N LEU A 158 -23.20 -1.67 22.78
CA LEU A 158 -24.47 -1.20 23.33
C LEU A 158 -24.91 -2.25 24.34
N THR A 159 -24.74 -1.94 25.63
CA THR A 159 -25.38 -2.61 26.76
C THR A 159 -26.84 -2.22 26.83
#